data_AF-A0A4R2TDC4-F1
#
_entry.id   AF-A0A4R2TDC4-F1
#
_cell.length_a   1.000
_cell.length_b   1.000
_cell.length_c   1.000
_cell.angle_alpha   90.00
_cell.angle_beta   90.00
_cell.angle_gamma   90.00
#
_symmetry.space_group_name_H-M   'P 1'
#
loop_
_entity.id
_entity.type
_entity.pdbx_description
1 polymer ?
#
loop_
_entity_poly.entity_id
_entity_poly.type
_entity_poly.pdbx_seq_one_letter_code
_entity_poly.pdbx_strand_id
1 'polypeptide(L)'
;MPMPIQPTPMPLPRDFTDHGPCVEDLARAFAMQDAATSEALIETLATQAIRQWRLDDATFWQRVKFQARMIRAKQGSWSSDERH
;
A
#
# COMPACT_ATOMS: atom_id res chain seq x y z
N MET A 1 -51.79 7.43 -15.67
CA MET A 1 -50.81 6.36 -15.95
C MET A 1 -49.64 6.55 -14.98
N PRO A 2 -49.32 5.60 -14.08
CA PRO A 2 -48.13 5.70 -13.24
C PRO A 2 -46.87 5.37 -14.08
N MET A 3 -45.82 6.19 -13.97
CA MET A 3 -44.56 5.96 -14.68
C MET A 3 -43.75 4.83 -14.04
N PRO A 4 -42.97 4.06 -14.82
CA PRO A 4 -42.10 3.02 -14.27
C PRO A 4 -40.95 3.65 -13.49
N ILE A 5 -40.74 3.16 -12.27
CA ILE A 5 -39.59 3.49 -11.41
C ILE A 5 -38.32 3.07 -12.15
N GLN A 6 -37.48 4.05 -12.50
CA GLN A 6 -36.15 3.76 -13.05
C GLN A 6 -35.32 3.04 -11.97
N PRO A 7 -34.65 1.93 -12.28
CA PRO A 7 -33.72 1.31 -11.34
C PRO A 7 -32.59 2.32 -11.06
N THR A 8 -32.40 2.66 -9.79
CA THR A 8 -31.23 3.41 -9.31
C THR A 8 -29.96 2.78 -9.90
N PRO A 9 -29.08 3.56 -10.56
CA PRO A 9 -27.82 3.04 -11.05
C PRO A 9 -27.01 2.54 -9.85
N MET A 10 -26.80 1.22 -9.78
CA MET A 10 -25.88 0.66 -8.80
C MET A 10 -24.50 1.29 -9.05
N PRO A 11 -23.78 1.76 -8.02
CA PRO A 11 -22.42 2.21 -8.21
C PRO A 11 -21.63 1.07 -8.84
N LEU A 12 -20.99 1.36 -9.98
CA LEU A 12 -20.08 0.44 -10.66
C LEU A 12 -19.13 -0.15 -9.60
N PRO A 13 -18.82 -1.47 -9.64
CA PRO A 13 -17.74 -2.02 -8.84
C PRO A 13 -16.52 -1.16 -9.07
N ARG A 14 -16.05 -0.50 -8.00
CA ARG A 14 -14.86 0.34 -8.01
C ARG A 14 -13.77 -0.49 -8.69
N ASP A 15 -13.21 0.00 -9.79
CA ASP A 15 -12.13 -0.70 -10.48
C ASP A 15 -11.03 -1.01 -9.45
N PHE A 16 -10.93 -2.28 -9.07
CA PHE A 16 -9.97 -2.76 -8.06
C PHE A 16 -8.51 -2.59 -8.52
N THR A 17 -8.32 -2.11 -9.74
CA THR A 17 -7.03 -1.90 -10.42
C THR A 17 -6.53 -0.46 -10.27
N ASP A 18 -7.33 0.48 -9.76
CA ASP A 18 -6.86 1.84 -9.44
C ASP A 18 -6.14 1.84 -8.09
N HIS A 19 -5.03 1.11 -8.05
CA HIS A 19 -4.05 1.24 -6.99
C HIS A 19 -3.37 2.59 -7.24
N GLY A 20 -3.64 3.58 -6.38
CA GLY A 20 -2.88 4.82 -6.32
C GLY A 20 -1.35 4.57 -6.30
N PRO A 21 -0.54 5.64 -6.34
CA PRO A 21 0.86 5.65 -6.82
C PRO A 21 1.59 4.32 -6.64
N CYS A 22 2.13 3.78 -7.73
CA CYS A 22 2.81 2.48 -7.81
C CYS A 22 3.45 2.10 -6.48
N VAL A 23 2.94 1.05 -5.83
CA VAL A 23 3.40 0.52 -4.53
C VAL A 23 4.93 0.52 -4.44
N GLU A 24 5.59 0.24 -5.56
CA GLU A 24 7.03 0.22 -5.73
C GLU A 24 7.72 1.58 -5.49
N ASP A 25 7.18 2.69 -6.01
CA ASP A 25 7.78 4.02 -5.82
C ASP A 25 7.68 4.47 -4.37
N LEU A 26 6.53 4.21 -3.74
CA LEU A 26 6.34 4.50 -2.32
C LEU A 26 7.23 3.60 -1.45
N ALA A 27 7.32 2.31 -1.77
CA ALA A 27 8.20 1.37 -1.09
C ALA A 27 9.68 1.76 -1.22
N ARG A 28 10.09 2.25 -2.40
CA ARG A 28 11.45 2.77 -2.63
C ARG A 28 11.72 4.01 -1.78
N ALA A 29 10.78 4.96 -1.75
CA ALA A 29 10.89 6.17 -0.93
C ALA A 29 11.00 5.82 0.57
N PHE A 30 10.20 4.87 1.06
CA PHE A 30 10.33 4.39 2.44
C PHE A 30 11.63 3.64 2.65
N ALA A 31 12.06 2.79 1.71
CA ALA A 31 13.30 2.02 1.83
C ALA A 31 14.55 2.92 1.99
N MET A 32 14.55 4.12 1.40
CA MET A 32 15.60 5.13 1.53
C MET A 32 15.63 5.83 2.90
N GLN A 33 14.53 5.78 3.66
CA GLN A 33 14.44 6.34 5.01
C GLN A 33 14.87 5.32 6.07
N ASP A 34 15.04 5.81 7.30
CA ASP A 34 15.26 4.96 8.47
C ASP A 34 14.19 3.86 8.61
N ALA A 35 14.65 2.64 8.91
CA ALA A 35 13.81 1.46 8.90
C ALA A 35 12.77 1.45 10.01
N ALA A 36 13.14 1.85 11.22
CA ALA A 36 12.21 1.87 12.36
C ALA A 36 11.14 2.94 12.16
N THR A 37 11.55 4.14 11.73
CA THR A 37 10.65 5.29 11.54
C THR A 37 9.63 5.03 10.44
N SER A 38 10.09 4.54 9.28
CA SER A 38 9.21 4.23 8.14
C SER A 38 8.21 3.12 8.45
N GLU A 39 8.63 2.05 9.13
CA GLU A 39 7.73 0.95 9.48
C GLU A 39 6.65 1.39 10.49
N ALA A 40 7.01 2.22 11.47
CA ALA A 40 6.06 2.77 12.43
C ALA A 40 5.02 3.69 11.75
N LEU A 41 5.43 4.48 10.76
CA LEU A 41 4.54 5.32 9.96
C LEU A 41 3.57 4.46 9.13
N ILE A 42 4.06 3.46 8.42
CA ILE A 42 3.23 2.56 7.60
C ILE A 42 2.24 1.79 8.48
N GLU A 43 2.66 1.36 9.67
CA GLU A 43 1.80 0.65 10.62
C GLU A 43 0.69 1.54 11.19
N THR A 44 1.01 2.82 11.45
CA THR A 44 0.02 3.81 11.84
C THR A 44 -1.04 4.01 10.76
N LEU A 45 -0.61 4.12 9.49
CA LEU A 45 -1.51 4.30 8.34
C LEU A 45 -2.39 3.07 8.11
N ALA A 46 -1.82 1.85 8.21
CA ALA A 46 -2.58 0.61 8.13
C ALA A 46 -3.62 0.51 9.26
N THR A 47 -3.25 0.89 10.49
CA THR A 47 -4.14 0.88 11.65
C THR A 47 -5.30 1.87 11.47
N GLN A 48 -5.03 3.07 10.95
CA GLN A 48 -6.07 4.05 10.65
C GLN A 48 -7.02 3.55 9.57
N ALA A 49 -6.49 2.93 8.51
CA ALA A 49 -7.29 2.34 7.45
C ALA A 49 -8.24 1.24 7.98
N ILE A 50 -7.74 0.35 8.84
CA ILE A 50 -8.55 -0.68 9.52
C ILE A 50 -9.67 -0.04 10.35
N ARG A 51 -9.35 0.99 11.15
CA ARG A 51 -10.35 1.71 11.97
C ARG A 51 -11.44 2.38 11.15
N GLN A 52 -11.14 2.77 9.91
CA GLN A 52 -12.07 3.38 8.98
C GLN A 52 -12.78 2.35 8.07
N TRP A 53 -12.60 1.04 8.33
CA TRP A 53 -13.13 -0.05 7.51
C TRP A 53 -12.65 0.00 6.04
N ARG A 54 -11.48 0.60 5.79
CA ARG A 54 -10.84 0.69 4.48
C ARG A 54 -9.81 -0.44 4.32
N LEU A 55 -10.29 -1.66 4.08
CA LEU A 55 -9.43 -2.86 4.01
C LEU A 55 -8.45 -2.84 2.82
N ASP A 56 -8.84 -2.20 1.70
CA ASP A 56 -7.98 -2.03 0.53
C ASP A 56 -6.75 -1.17 0.86
N ASP A 57 -6.97 -0.03 1.51
CA ASP A 57 -5.90 0.85 2.00
C ASP A 57 -4.99 0.12 2.99
N ALA A 58 -5.57 -0.64 3.93
CA ALA A 58 -4.77 -1.41 4.89
C ALA A 58 -3.87 -2.42 4.17
N THR A 59 -4.42 -3.14 3.17
CA THR A 59 -3.67 -4.10 2.35
C THR A 59 -2.58 -3.42 1.52
N PHE A 60 -2.87 -2.24 0.96
CA PHE A 60 -1.90 -1.41 0.25
C PHE A 60 -0.70 -1.08 1.15
N TRP A 61 -0.94 -0.58 2.37
CA TRP A 61 0.13 -0.26 3.32
C TRP A 61 0.96 -1.48 3.73
N GLN A 62 0.33 -2.65 3.90
CA GLN A 62 1.07 -3.90 4.15
C GLN A 62 1.97 -4.30 2.97
N ARG A 63 1.49 -4.14 1.73
CA ARG A 63 2.31 -4.39 0.52
C ARG A 63 3.51 -3.44 0.44
N VAL A 64 3.31 -2.16 0.74
CA VAL A 64 4.39 -1.16 0.81
C VAL A 64 5.44 -1.54 1.87
N LYS A 65 5.01 -1.92 3.09
CA LYS A 65 5.90 -2.37 4.17
C LYS A 65 6.76 -3.55 3.73
N PHE A 66 6.13 -4.55 3.11
CA PHE A 66 6.82 -5.74 2.64
C PHE A 66 7.84 -5.42 1.54
N GLN A 67 7.46 -4.64 0.52
CA GLN A 67 8.38 -4.26 -0.55
C GLN A 67 9.54 -3.40 -0.04
N ALA A 68 9.29 -2.45 0.86
CA ALA A 68 10.35 -1.62 1.45
C ALA A 68 11.39 -2.49 2.19
N ARG A 69 10.93 -3.50 2.94
CA ARG A 69 11.80 -4.48 3.59
C ARG A 69 12.60 -5.30 2.59
N MET A 70 11.98 -5.80 1.52
CA MET A 70 12.69 -6.54 0.45
C MET A 70 13.78 -5.69 -0.22
N ILE A 71 13.47 -4.42 -0.53
CA ILE A 71 14.41 -3.48 -1.14
C ILE A 71 15.63 -3.26 -0.23
N ARG A 72 15.43 -3.07 1.07
CA ARG A 72 16.52 -2.92 2.05
C ARG A 72 17.34 -4.20 2.20
N ALA A 73 16.68 -5.36 2.27
CA ALA A 73 17.37 -6.64 2.36
C ALA A 73 18.27 -6.87 1.14
N LYS A 74 17.78 -6.52 -0.07
CA LYS A 74 18.57 -6.58 -1.30
C LYS A 74 19.77 -5.62 -1.28
N GLN A 75 19.60 -4.40 -0.77
CA GLN A 75 20.70 -3.44 -0.63
C GLN A 75 21.73 -3.87 0.42
N GLY A 76 21.29 -4.36 1.58
CA GLY A 76 22.18 -4.87 2.63
C GLY A 76 22.94 -6.15 2.23
N SER A 77 22.31 -6.99 1.39
CA SER A 77 22.95 -8.16 0.79
C SER A 77 24.08 -7.77 -0.17
N TRP A 78 23.97 -6.64 -0.86
CA TRP A 78 25.00 -6.20 -1.82
C TRP A 78 26.26 -5.68 -1.11
N SER A 79 26.10 -5.05 0.06
CA SER A 79 27.24 -4.54 0.85
C SER A 79 28.07 -5.63 1.56
N SER A 80 27.62 -6.89 1.54
CA SER A 80 28.32 -8.02 2.18
C SER A 80 29.11 -8.89 1.21
N ASP A 81 28.94 -8.72 -0.10
CA ASP A 81 29.58 -9.55 -1.14
C ASP A 81 30.89 -8.96 -1.68
N GLU A 82 31.29 -7.76 -1.23
CA GLU A 82 32.48 -7.03 -1.73
C GLU A 82 33.67 -7.08 -0.74
N ARG A 83 33.83 -8.22 -0.05
CA ARG A 83 35.06 -8.54 0.71
C ARG A 83 35.50 -9.96 0.40
N HIS A 84 36.15 -10.14 -0.76
CA HIS A 84 37.02 -11.28 -1.02
C HIS A 84 38.31 -10.81 -1.67
#